data_AF-A0A6G1K076-F1
#
_entry.id   AF-A0A6G1K076-F1
#
_cell.length_a   1.000
_cell.length_b   1.000
_cell.length_c   1.000
_cell.angle_alpha   90.00
_cell.angle_beta   90.00
_cell.angle_gamma   90.00
#
_symmetry.space_group_name_H-M   'P 1'
#
loop_
_entity.id
_entity.type
_entity.pdbx_description
1 polymer ?
#
loop_
_entity_poly.entity_id
_entity_poly.type
_entity_poly.pdbx_seq_one_letter_code
_entity_poly.pdbx_strand_id
1 'polypeptide(L)'
;EQQPYSSDPFSPNYRHICPWNEEKKADFIATWPLPLRADSFQVYESAEHAEHTRPWDQLLVLLHRRGLEDEFLRIIMGGRDDEVEGEGEKTQTQTQSPFSDERDKEIHEKMRTGGGELLERMEEIWRRGKVRWQVLSGAIGVERLLEAGDVAGYNWIR
;
A
#
# COMPACT_ATOMS: atom_id res chain seq x y z
N GLU A 1 -28.72 11.93 10.37
CA GLU A 1 -27.83 11.17 11.26
C GLU A 1 -26.50 10.96 10.53
N GLN A 2 -25.36 11.23 11.16
CA GLN A 2 -24.06 10.89 10.56
C GLN A 2 -23.92 9.36 10.61
N GLN A 3 -23.77 8.71 9.45
CA GLN A 3 -23.55 7.26 9.40
C GLN A 3 -22.25 6.91 10.16
N PRO A 4 -22.25 5.89 11.04
CA PRO A 4 -21.07 5.52 11.82
C PRO A 4 -19.94 5.05 10.89
N TYR A 5 -18.73 5.54 11.12
CA TYR A 5 -17.55 5.20 10.31
C TYR A 5 -17.38 3.68 10.17
N SER A 6 -16.96 3.25 8.98
CA SER A 6 -16.75 1.84 8.64
C SER A 6 -15.27 1.56 8.38
N SER A 7 -14.80 0.38 8.76
CA SER A 7 -13.49 -0.15 8.34
C SER A 7 -13.55 -0.88 7.00
N ASP A 8 -14.73 -1.01 6.38
CA ASP A 8 -14.88 -1.56 5.04
C ASP A 8 -14.45 -0.52 3.98
N PRO A 9 -13.40 -0.79 3.17
CA PRO A 9 -12.91 0.14 2.17
C PRO A 9 -13.86 0.34 0.98
N PHE A 10 -14.93 -0.45 0.87
CA PHE A 10 -16.02 -0.22 -0.09
C PHE A 10 -17.13 0.69 0.46
N SER A 11 -17.08 1.02 1.76
CA SER A 11 -18.06 1.91 2.37
C SER A 11 -17.81 3.38 2.00
N PRO A 12 -18.85 4.19 1.72
CA PRO A 12 -18.69 5.62 1.47
C PRO A 12 -18.13 6.40 2.66
N ASN A 13 -18.23 5.87 3.88
CA ASN A 13 -17.71 6.47 5.11
C ASN A 13 -16.50 5.71 5.68
N TYR A 14 -15.69 5.12 4.80
CA TYR A 14 -14.49 4.39 5.18
C TYR A 14 -13.49 5.25 5.97
N ARG A 15 -13.01 4.69 7.08
CA ARG A 15 -11.95 5.21 7.94
C ARG A 15 -11.08 4.08 8.47
N HIS A 16 -9.81 4.39 8.65
CA HIS A 16 -8.98 3.61 9.57
C HIS A 16 -9.41 3.89 11.00
N ILE A 17 -9.55 2.83 11.78
CA ILE A 17 -9.94 2.91 13.19
C ILE A 17 -8.88 2.16 13.96
N CYS A 18 -8.06 2.88 14.73
CA CYS A 18 -7.08 2.25 15.60
C CYS A 18 -7.82 1.67 16.81
N PRO A 19 -7.75 0.34 17.06
CA PRO A 19 -8.43 -0.26 18.20
C PRO A 19 -7.74 0.03 19.54
N TRP A 20 -6.60 0.74 19.51
CA TRP A 20 -5.82 1.05 20.69
C TRP A 20 -6.40 2.25 21.45
N ASN A 21 -6.34 2.18 22.77
CA ASN A 21 -6.62 3.33 23.63
C ASN A 21 -5.46 4.33 23.58
N GLU A 22 -5.69 5.53 24.12
CA GLU A 22 -4.69 6.62 24.14
C GLU A 22 -3.38 6.23 24.83
N GLU A 23 -3.43 5.39 25.86
CA GLU A 23 -2.23 4.90 26.56
C GLU A 23 -1.34 4.05 25.64
N LYS A 24 -1.92 3.09 24.92
CA LYS A 24 -1.19 2.25 23.96
C LYS A 24 -0.66 3.05 22.77
N LYS A 25 -1.45 4.04 22.30
CA LYS A 25 -1.02 4.96 21.24
C LYS A 25 0.21 5.77 21.71
N ALA A 26 0.17 6.30 22.93
CA ALA A 26 1.29 7.06 23.51
C ALA A 26 2.54 6.18 23.72
N ASP A 27 2.37 4.96 24.23
CA ASP A 27 3.46 4.01 24.42
C ASP A 27 4.13 3.63 23.09
N PHE A 28 3.35 3.40 22.05
CA PHE A 28 3.88 3.15 20.70
C PHE A 28 4.71 4.32 20.18
N ILE A 29 4.23 5.56 20.34
CA ILE A 29 4.98 6.76 19.94
C ILE A 29 6.29 6.89 20.73
N ALA A 30 6.26 6.60 22.03
CA ALA A 30 7.42 6.73 22.90
C ALA A 30 8.49 5.65 22.66
N THR A 31 8.07 4.44 22.27
CA THR A 31 8.95 3.28 22.10
C THR A 31 9.42 3.07 20.66
N TRP A 32 8.85 3.79 19.69
CA TRP A 32 9.26 3.66 18.29
C TRP A 32 10.73 4.08 18.11
N PRO A 33 11.55 3.29 17.39
CA PRO A 33 12.99 3.54 17.25
C PRO A 33 13.33 4.80 16.48
N LEU A 34 12.37 5.39 15.77
CA LEU A 34 12.51 6.65 15.05
C LEU A 34 11.51 7.68 15.61
N PRO A 35 11.82 8.97 15.57
CA PRO A 35 10.89 9.99 16.02
C PRO A 35 9.63 9.97 15.15
N LEU A 36 8.50 9.56 15.73
CA LEU A 36 7.18 9.70 15.12
C LEU A 36 6.63 11.11 15.37
N ARG A 37 5.73 11.55 14.50
CA ARG A 37 5.02 12.81 14.72
C ARG A 37 4.05 12.66 15.90
N ALA A 38 3.86 13.73 16.67
CA ALA A 38 2.91 13.73 17.78
C ALA A 38 1.46 13.47 17.32
N ASP A 39 1.14 13.81 16.06
CA ASP A 39 -0.16 13.63 15.42
C ASP A 39 -0.30 12.32 14.63
N SER A 40 0.62 11.35 14.80
CA SER A 40 0.70 10.16 13.92
C SER A 40 -0.61 9.37 13.85
N PHE A 41 -1.31 9.18 14.97
CA PHE A 41 -2.58 8.44 14.98
C PHE A 41 -3.74 9.28 14.44
N GLN A 42 -3.75 10.60 14.68
CA GLN A 42 -4.73 11.51 14.10
C GLN A 42 -4.61 11.52 12.57
N VAL A 43 -3.38 11.50 12.06
CA VAL A 43 -3.08 11.37 10.63
C VAL A 43 -3.52 9.99 10.13
N TYR A 44 -3.20 8.91 10.84
CA TYR A 44 -3.60 7.55 10.45
C TYR A 44 -5.14 7.38 10.35
N GLU A 45 -5.88 7.93 11.30
CA GLU A 45 -7.36 7.87 11.38
C GLU A 45 -8.04 8.98 10.56
N SER A 46 -7.28 9.81 9.84
CA SER A 46 -7.80 10.94 9.05
C SER A 46 -8.57 10.50 7.80
N ALA A 47 -9.33 11.44 7.24
CA ALA A 47 -10.05 11.21 5.99
C ALA A 47 -9.13 11.03 4.81
N GLU A 48 -8.16 11.90 4.78
CA GLU A 48 -7.19 12.06 3.74
C GLU A 48 -6.33 10.80 3.65
N HIS A 49 -5.93 10.24 4.79
CA HIS A 49 -5.20 8.97 4.83
C HIS A 49 -6.06 7.81 4.35
N ALA A 50 -7.30 7.71 4.83
CA ALA A 50 -8.21 6.65 4.41
C ALA A 50 -8.50 6.71 2.89
N GLU A 51 -8.72 7.90 2.32
CA GLU A 51 -8.88 8.07 0.87
C GLU A 51 -7.60 7.78 0.09
N HIS A 52 -6.44 8.13 0.66
CA HIS A 52 -5.14 7.83 0.09
C HIS A 52 -4.94 6.32 -0.04
N THR A 53 -5.21 5.54 1.01
CA THR A 53 -4.97 4.09 1.01
C THR A 53 -6.13 3.27 0.45
N ARG A 54 -7.37 3.81 0.41
CA ARG A 54 -8.59 3.08 0.02
C ARG A 54 -8.41 2.19 -1.22
N PRO A 55 -7.80 2.63 -2.35
CA PRO A 55 -7.65 1.75 -3.51
C PRO A 55 -6.87 0.48 -3.15
N TRP A 56 -5.75 0.62 -2.42
CA TRP A 56 -4.94 -0.50 -1.96
C TRP A 56 -5.74 -1.43 -1.04
N ASP A 57 -6.47 -0.87 -0.07
CA ASP A 57 -7.27 -1.64 0.88
C ASP A 57 -8.40 -2.42 0.17
N GLN A 58 -9.03 -1.82 -0.84
CA GLN A 58 -10.01 -2.51 -1.69
C GLN A 58 -9.37 -3.70 -2.44
N LEU A 59 -8.16 -3.53 -2.98
CA LEU A 59 -7.45 -4.61 -3.65
C LEU A 59 -7.14 -5.76 -2.70
N LEU A 60 -6.62 -5.48 -1.50
CA LEU A 60 -6.35 -6.52 -0.51
C LEU A 60 -7.60 -7.33 -0.19
N VAL A 61 -8.75 -6.68 0.03
CA VAL A 61 -10.02 -7.39 0.25
C VAL A 61 -10.42 -8.26 -0.96
N LEU A 62 -10.23 -7.77 -2.18
CA LEU A 62 -10.56 -8.54 -3.40
C LEU A 62 -9.63 -9.74 -3.63
N LEU A 63 -8.34 -9.59 -3.29
CA LEU A 63 -7.34 -10.66 -3.35
C LEU A 63 -7.62 -11.70 -2.27
N HIS A 64 -7.91 -11.25 -1.04
CA HIS A 64 -8.24 -12.10 0.10
C HIS A 64 -9.43 -13.02 -0.22
N ARG A 65 -10.51 -12.45 -0.78
CA ARG A 65 -11.72 -13.19 -1.19
C ARG A 65 -11.45 -14.29 -2.22
N ARG A 66 -10.31 -14.25 -2.92
CA ARG A 66 -9.90 -15.25 -3.91
C ARG A 66 -8.72 -16.11 -3.45
N GLY A 67 -8.23 -15.92 -2.22
CA GLY A 67 -7.07 -16.64 -1.70
C GLY A 67 -5.74 -16.25 -2.37
N LEU A 68 -5.65 -15.03 -2.92
CA LEU A 68 -4.48 -14.54 -3.67
C LEU A 68 -3.65 -13.49 -2.90
N GLU A 69 -4.11 -13.07 -1.73
CA GLU A 69 -3.49 -11.98 -0.95
C GLU A 69 -2.04 -12.29 -0.54
N ASP A 70 -1.82 -13.45 0.08
CA ASP A 70 -0.49 -13.83 0.58
C ASP A 70 0.54 -13.92 -0.54
N GLU A 71 0.18 -14.54 -1.67
CA GLU A 71 1.07 -14.66 -2.82
C GLU A 71 1.38 -13.29 -3.45
N PHE A 72 0.38 -12.42 -3.55
CA PHE A 72 0.56 -11.05 -4.02
C PHE A 72 1.50 -10.26 -3.09
N LEU A 73 1.27 -10.31 -1.78
CA LEU A 73 2.12 -9.63 -0.79
C LEU A 73 3.55 -10.18 -0.81
N ARG A 74 3.72 -11.49 -1.00
CA ARG A 74 5.04 -12.13 -1.13
C ARG A 74 5.84 -11.54 -2.30
N ILE A 75 5.22 -11.43 -3.48
CA ILE A 75 5.88 -10.88 -4.68
C ILE A 75 6.31 -9.42 -4.45
N ILE A 76 5.44 -8.63 -3.83
CA ILE A 76 5.65 -7.18 -3.67
C ILE A 76 6.64 -6.85 -2.57
N MET A 77 6.59 -7.59 -1.46
CA MET A 77 7.51 -7.39 -0.33
C MET A 77 8.87 -8.07 -0.57
N GLY A 78 9.03 -8.78 -1.68
CA GLY A 78 10.29 -9.46 -2.02
C GLY A 78 10.57 -10.68 -1.15
N GLY A 79 9.52 -11.33 -0.64
CA GLY A 79 9.62 -12.59 0.08
C GLY A 79 9.97 -13.73 -0.87
N ARG A 80 11.21 -13.78 -1.33
CA ARG A 80 11.74 -14.99 -1.96
C ARG A 80 12.18 -15.94 -0.86
N ASP A 81 11.48 -17.06 -0.74
CA ASP A 81 12.02 -18.30 -0.15
C ASP A 81 13.05 -18.92 -1.11
N ASP A 82 13.95 -18.11 -1.68
CA ASP A 82 15.07 -18.64 -2.44
C ASP A 82 16.06 -19.15 -1.38
N GLU A 83 16.09 -20.46 -1.19
CA GLU A 83 17.18 -21.18 -0.54
C GLU A 83 18.51 -20.67 -1.11
N VAL A 84 19.18 -19.77 -0.39
CA VAL A 84 20.56 -19.39 -0.68
C VAL A 84 21.45 -20.51 -0.18
N GLU A 85 21.49 -21.62 -0.92
CA GLU A 85 22.69 -22.46 -0.95
C GLU A 85 23.74 -21.71 -1.78
N GLY A 86 24.53 -20.87 -1.12
CA GLY A 86 25.58 -20.13 -1.79
C GLY A 86 26.24 -19.11 -0.88
N GLU A 87 27.30 -19.54 -0.20
CA GLU A 87 28.27 -18.67 0.45
C GLU A 87 28.78 -17.60 -0.53
N GLY A 88 28.65 -16.31 -0.19
CA GLY A 88 29.37 -15.25 -0.91
C GLY A 88 28.70 -13.88 -0.91
N GLU A 89 29.32 -12.94 -0.22
CA GLU A 89 29.16 -11.49 -0.34
C GLU A 89 27.74 -10.89 -0.18
N LYS A 90 27.53 -10.29 0.99
CA LYS A 90 26.46 -9.32 1.28
C LYS A 90 26.64 -8.10 0.38
N THR A 91 26.21 -8.24 -0.87
CA THR A 91 26.05 -7.13 -1.79
C THR A 91 24.92 -6.27 -1.25
N GLN A 92 25.18 -4.96 -1.15
CA GLN A 92 24.24 -3.94 -0.69
C GLN A 92 22.82 -4.25 -1.15
N THR A 93 21.89 -4.34 -0.21
CA THR A 93 20.45 -4.39 -0.46
C THR A 93 20.07 -3.10 -1.18
N GLN A 94 20.27 -3.05 -2.50
CA GLN A 94 19.58 -2.08 -3.33
C GLN A 94 18.12 -2.29 -3.01
N THR A 95 17.47 -1.27 -2.46
CA THR A 95 16.03 -1.23 -2.28
C THR A 95 15.44 -1.23 -3.69
N GLN A 96 15.40 -2.42 -4.31
CA GLN A 96 14.81 -2.60 -5.61
C GLN A 96 13.36 -2.15 -5.49
N SER A 97 12.93 -1.31 -6.41
CA SER A 97 11.55 -0.85 -6.42
C SER A 97 10.62 -2.06 -6.35
N PRO A 98 9.59 -2.03 -5.49
CA PRO A 98 8.59 -3.10 -5.46
C PRO A 98 7.85 -3.24 -6.81
N PHE A 99 8.03 -2.28 -7.73
CA PHE A 99 7.46 -2.20 -9.06
C PHE A 99 8.49 -2.43 -10.18
N SER A 100 9.37 -3.44 -10.02
CA SER A 100 10.30 -3.85 -11.08
C SER A 100 9.56 -4.55 -12.22
N ASP A 101 10.09 -4.48 -13.44
CA ASP A 101 9.46 -5.11 -14.62
C ASP A 101 9.30 -6.64 -14.48
N GLU A 102 10.14 -7.29 -13.67
CA GLU A 102 10.02 -8.72 -13.34
C GLU A 102 8.84 -8.98 -12.40
N ARG A 103 8.70 -8.21 -11.32
CA ARG A 103 7.56 -8.31 -10.39
C ARG A 103 6.25 -7.94 -11.08
N ASP A 104 6.29 -6.93 -11.96
CA ASP A 104 5.15 -6.55 -12.80
C ASP A 104 4.67 -7.77 -13.59
N LYS A 105 5.57 -8.49 -14.28
CA LYS A 105 5.20 -9.69 -15.07
C LYS A 105 4.64 -10.82 -14.19
N GLU A 106 5.30 -11.11 -13.08
CA GLU A 106 4.89 -12.18 -12.16
C GLU A 106 3.48 -11.93 -11.61
N ILE A 107 3.20 -10.70 -11.17
CA ILE A 107 1.87 -10.29 -10.69
C ILE A 107 0.83 -10.41 -11.80
N HIS A 108 1.10 -9.90 -13.01
CA HIS A 108 0.13 -9.99 -14.11
C HIS A 108 -0.17 -11.44 -14.52
N GLU A 109 0.83 -12.32 -14.52
CA GLU A 109 0.63 -13.73 -14.84
C GLU A 109 -0.24 -14.44 -13.80
N LYS A 110 0.03 -14.21 -12.51
CA LYS A 110 -0.75 -14.78 -11.41
C LYS A 110 -2.18 -14.28 -11.39
N MET A 111 -2.36 -12.98 -11.61
CA MET A 111 -3.65 -12.32 -11.46
C MET A 111 -4.59 -12.56 -12.65
N ARG A 112 -4.04 -12.96 -13.81
CA ARG A 112 -4.84 -13.43 -14.95
C ARG A 112 -5.75 -14.60 -14.59
N THR A 113 -5.39 -15.40 -13.59
CA THR A 113 -6.20 -16.54 -13.11
C THR A 113 -7.39 -16.12 -12.24
N GLY A 114 -7.41 -14.88 -11.73
CA GLY A 114 -8.42 -14.37 -10.79
C GLY A 114 -9.68 -13.75 -11.43
N GLY A 115 -9.75 -13.68 -12.76
CA GLY A 115 -10.87 -13.12 -13.53
C GLY A 115 -10.70 -11.64 -13.93
N GLY A 116 -11.41 -11.22 -14.99
CA GLY A 116 -11.19 -9.94 -15.68
C GLY A 116 -11.36 -8.69 -14.80
N GLU A 117 -12.42 -8.60 -14.00
CA GLU A 117 -12.70 -7.43 -13.17
C GLU A 117 -11.64 -7.22 -12.07
N LEU A 118 -11.14 -8.30 -11.45
CA LEU A 118 -10.04 -8.20 -10.49
C LEU A 118 -8.77 -7.72 -11.17
N LEU A 119 -8.47 -8.28 -12.34
CA LEU A 119 -7.27 -7.93 -13.08
C LEU A 119 -7.27 -6.44 -13.45
N GLU A 120 -8.38 -5.93 -14.00
CA GLU A 120 -8.52 -4.51 -14.34
C GLU A 120 -8.34 -3.61 -13.11
N ARG A 121 -8.96 -3.96 -11.98
CA ARG A 121 -8.85 -3.18 -10.74
C ARG A 121 -7.44 -3.21 -10.17
N MET A 122 -6.80 -4.37 -10.21
CA MET A 122 -5.41 -4.54 -9.79
C MET A 122 -4.47 -3.73 -10.68
N GLU A 123 -4.62 -3.79 -12.01
CA GLU A 123 -3.81 -3.02 -12.96
C GLU A 123 -3.93 -1.50 -12.70
N GLU A 124 -5.14 -1.01 -12.44
CA GLU A 124 -5.37 0.38 -12.09
C GLU A 124 -4.60 0.79 -10.82
N ILE A 125 -4.70 -0.03 -9.77
CA ILE A 125 -4.08 0.24 -8.46
C ILE A 125 -2.56 0.11 -8.55
N TRP A 126 -2.09 -0.90 -9.28
CA TRP A 126 -0.67 -1.14 -9.54
C TRP A 126 -0.03 0.03 -10.27
N ARG A 127 -0.66 0.49 -11.35
CA ARG A 127 -0.21 1.66 -12.11
C ARG A 127 -0.13 2.90 -11.24
N ARG A 128 -1.15 3.16 -10.41
CA ARG A 128 -1.14 4.30 -9.47
C ARG A 128 -0.04 4.15 -8.41
N GLY A 129 0.13 2.95 -7.85
CA GLY A 129 1.19 2.64 -6.89
C GLY A 129 2.60 2.92 -7.45
N LYS A 130 2.85 2.54 -8.71
CA LYS A 130 4.13 2.82 -9.40
C LYS A 130 4.38 4.33 -9.52
N VAL A 131 3.37 5.11 -9.90
CA VAL A 131 3.50 6.58 -9.99
C VAL A 131 3.71 7.20 -8.62
N ARG A 132 2.97 6.76 -7.59
CA ARG A 132 3.17 7.20 -6.18
C ARG A 132 4.59 6.93 -5.71
N TRP A 133 5.11 5.73 -5.97
CA TRP A 133 6.48 5.39 -5.61
C TRP A 133 7.50 6.30 -6.30
N GLN A 134 7.33 6.58 -7.60
CA GLN A 134 8.21 7.50 -8.33
C GLN A 134 8.16 8.93 -7.79
N VAL A 135 7.00 9.39 -7.32
CA VAL A 135 6.89 10.70 -6.65
C VAL A 135 7.59 10.68 -5.29
N LEU A 136 7.31 9.68 -4.46
CA LEU A 136 7.89 9.56 -3.12
C LEU A 136 9.41 9.37 -3.14
N SER A 137 9.96 8.74 -4.17
CA SER A 137 11.40 8.61 -4.38
C SER A 137 12.06 9.86 -4.97
N GLY A 138 11.27 10.88 -5.33
CA GLY A 138 11.74 12.10 -5.98
C GLY A 138 12.11 11.93 -7.45
N ALA A 139 11.77 10.80 -8.08
CA ALA A 139 12.07 10.54 -9.49
C ALA A 139 11.22 11.40 -10.44
N ILE A 140 9.99 11.74 -10.04
CA ILE A 140 9.08 12.61 -10.81
C ILE A 140 8.36 13.60 -9.90
N GLY A 141 7.80 14.68 -10.46
CA GLY A 141 7.03 15.68 -9.72
C GLY A 141 5.64 15.19 -9.28
N VAL A 142 5.12 15.78 -8.19
CA VAL A 142 3.84 15.40 -7.56
C VAL A 142 2.64 15.58 -8.50
N GLU A 143 2.72 16.50 -9.46
CA GLU A 143 1.68 16.78 -10.47
C GLU A 143 1.36 15.55 -11.35
N ARG A 144 2.32 14.62 -11.49
CA ARG A 144 2.15 13.38 -12.27
C ARG A 144 1.08 12.46 -11.69
N LEU A 145 0.74 12.62 -10.41
CA LEU A 145 -0.39 11.89 -9.79
C LEU A 145 -1.72 12.31 -10.38
N LEU A 146 -1.90 13.59 -10.69
CA LEU A 146 -3.14 14.08 -11.32
C LEU A 146 -3.30 13.52 -12.73
N GLU A 147 -2.21 13.47 -13.52
CA GLU A 147 -2.20 12.82 -14.83
C GLU A 147 -2.55 11.33 -14.75
N ALA A 148 -2.15 10.66 -13.66
CA ALA A 148 -2.50 9.27 -13.40
C ALA A 148 -3.93 9.06 -12.85
N GLY A 149 -4.68 10.14 -12.61
CA GLY A 149 -6.02 10.13 -12.03
C GLY A 149 -6.03 9.89 -10.51
N ASP A 150 -4.92 10.11 -9.82
CA ASP A 150 -4.73 9.89 -8.39
C ASP A 150 -4.78 11.20 -7.59
N VAL A 151 -5.99 11.77 -7.54
CA VAL A 151 -6.25 13.03 -6.82
C VAL A 151 -6.02 12.87 -5.31
N ALA A 152 -6.39 11.73 -4.73
CA ALA A 152 -6.17 11.44 -3.32
C ALA A 152 -4.66 11.37 -2.99
N GLY A 153 -3.86 10.73 -3.85
CA GLY A 153 -2.40 10.73 -3.73
C GLY A 153 -1.80 12.13 -3.81
N TYR A 154 -2.24 12.94 -4.78
CA TYR A 154 -1.79 14.33 -4.92
C TYR A 154 -2.06 15.16 -3.67
N ASN A 155 -3.29 15.12 -3.15
CA ASN A 155 -3.69 15.88 -1.97
C ASN A 155 -2.99 15.42 -0.69
N TRP A 156 -2.60 14.15 -0.60
CA TRP A 156 -1.90 13.60 0.56
C TRP A 156 -0.43 13.99 0.62
N ILE A 157 0.24 14.04 -0.53
CA ILE A 157 1.70 14.26 -0.61
C ILE A 157 2.06 15.76 -0.59
N ARG A 158 1.18 16.62 -1.09
CA ARG A 158 1.36 18.07 -1.12
C ARG A 158 1.17 18.71 0.25
#